data_AF-A0A3D8V886-F1
#
_entry.id   AF-A0A3D8V886-F1
#
_cell.length_a   1.000
_cell.length_b   1.000
_cell.length_c   1.000
_cell.angle_alpha   90.00
_cell.angle_beta   90.00
_cell.angle_gamma   90.00
#
_symmetry.space_group_name_H-M   'P 1'
#
loop_
_entity.id
_entity.type
_entity.pdbx_description
1 polymer ?
#
loop_
_entity_poly.entity_id
_entity_poly.type
_entity_poly.pdbx_seq_one_letter_code
_entity_poly.pdbx_strand_id
1 'polypeptide(L)' 'MSFSIRPASAADHARILALNLESEEMLSPMDASRLRELDGMAAYHRVVCEGDEVVAFLLAFREGVAYDSPNY' A
#
# COMPACT_ATOMS: atom_id res chain seq x y z
N MET A 1 7.87 12.66 18.33
CA MET A 1 7.24 12.08 17.13
C MET A 1 6.31 11.00 17.59
N SER A 2 5.05 11.03 17.16
CA SER A 2 4.05 10.00 17.49
C SER A 2 3.51 9.45 16.18
N PHE A 3 3.55 8.12 16.05
CA PHE A 3 3.04 7.41 14.89
C PHE A 3 1.74 6.70 15.24
N SER A 4 0.80 6.68 14.31
CA SER A 4 -0.42 5.88 14.40
C SER A 4 -0.57 4.98 13.19
N ILE A 5 -1.27 3.86 13.35
CA ILE A 5 -1.58 2.94 12.26
C ILE A 5 -3.10 2.90 12.11
N ARG A 6 -3.58 3.04 10.88
CA ARG A 6 -5.01 2.95 10.56
C ARG A 6 -5.25 2.21 9.23
N PRO A 7 -6.48 1.71 8.99
CA PRO A 7 -6.90 1.30 7.66
C PRO A 7 -6.57 2.38 6.61
N ALA A 8 -6.03 1.92 5.49
CA ALA A 8 -5.92 2.75 4.31
C ALA A 8 -7.32 3.02 3.75
N SER A 9 -7.44 4.13 3.03
CA SER A 9 -8.65 4.53 2.31
C SER A 9 -8.28 5.03 0.92
N ALA A 10 -9.28 5.19 0.05
CA ALA A 10 -9.08 5.76 -1.27
C ALA A 10 -8.44 7.16 -1.26
N ALA A 11 -8.61 7.94 -0.18
CA ALA A 11 -7.98 9.25 -0.01
C ALA A 11 -6.45 9.16 0.14
N ASP A 12 -5.92 8.01 0.58
CA ASP A 12 -4.49 7.79 0.79
C ASP A 12 -3.75 7.36 -0.48
N HIS A 13 -4.48 6.98 -1.54
CA HIS A 13 -3.90 6.34 -2.73
C HIS A 13 -2.84 7.19 -3.42
N ALA A 14 -3.07 8.50 -3.53
CA ALA A 14 -2.09 9.41 -4.13
C ALA A 14 -0.75 9.39 -3.35
N ARG A 15 -0.81 9.34 -2.02
CA ARG A 15 0.39 9.31 -1.19
C ARG A 15 1.06 7.94 -1.20
N ILE A 16 0.28 6.86 -1.20
CA ILE A 16 0.79 5.49 -1.35
C ILE A 16 1.57 5.32 -2.66
N LEU A 17 1.03 5.84 -3.77
CA LEU A 17 1.72 5.80 -5.07
C LEU A 17 3.04 6.58 -5.04
N ALA A 18 3.05 7.76 -4.41
CA ALA A 18 4.28 8.53 -4.23
C ALA A 18 5.32 7.79 -3.39
N LEU A 19 4.92 7.18 -2.26
CA LEU A 19 5.80 6.36 -1.43
C LEU A 19 6.36 5.15 -2.18
N ASN A 20 5.54 4.50 -3.03
CA ASN A 20 6.01 3.38 -3.85
C ASN A 20 7.03 3.86 -4.88
N LEU A 21 6.77 4.99 -5.55
CA LEU A 21 7.68 5.57 -6.54
C LEU A 21 9.03 5.97 -5.92
N GLU A 22 9.01 6.57 -4.72
CA GLU A 22 10.21 6.92 -3.96
C GLU A 22 11.07 5.69 -3.63
N SER A 23 10.47 4.51 -3.55
CA SER A 23 11.14 3.24 -3.21
C SER A 23 11.12 2.23 -4.37
N GLU A 24 10.84 2.67 -5.61
CA GLU A 24 10.63 1.76 -6.76
C GLU A 24 11.88 0.95 -7.10
N GLU A 25 13.08 1.41 -6.73
CA GLU A 25 14.31 0.62 -6.86
C GLU A 25 14.29 -0.67 -6.01
N MET A 26 13.49 -0.72 -4.95
CA MET A 26 13.33 -1.87 -4.04
C MET A 26 11.94 -2.53 -4.15
N LEU A 27 10.98 -1.87 -4.78
CA LEU A 27 9.59 -2.31 -4.89
C LEU A 27 9.22 -2.59 -6.35
N SER A 28 8.07 -3.22 -6.57
CA SER A 28 7.53 -3.32 -7.93
C SER A 28 6.90 -1.98 -8.35
N PRO A 29 7.03 -1.56 -9.62
CA PRO A 29 6.28 -0.43 -10.14
C PRO A 29 4.78 -0.60 -9.88
N MET A 30 4.13 0.47 -9.46
CA MET A 30 2.71 0.45 -9.10
C MET A 30 2.03 1.72 -9.59
N ASP A 31 1.11 1.57 -10.54
CA ASP A 31 0.22 2.65 -10.95
C ASP A 31 -1.10 2.65 -10.17
N ALA A 32 -1.95 3.64 -10.44
CA ALA A 32 -3.23 3.77 -9.75
C ALA A 32 -4.21 2.63 -10.05
N SER A 33 -4.15 1.99 -11.22
CA SER A 33 -5.00 0.83 -11.53
C SER A 33 -4.56 -0.35 -10.71
N ARG A 34 -3.26 -0.60 -10.72
CA ARG A 34 -2.64 -1.69 -9.97
C ARG A 34 -2.88 -1.55 -8.48
N LEU A 35 -2.75 -0.35 -7.90
CA LEU A 35 -3.06 -0.13 -6.49
C LEU A 35 -4.51 -0.47 -6.15
N ARG A 36 -5.49 -0.14 -7.00
CA ARG A 36 -6.90 -0.49 -6.76
C ARG A 36 -7.14 -1.99 -6.80
N GLU A 37 -6.49 -2.69 -7.72
CA GLU A 37 -6.55 -4.15 -7.80
C GLU A 37 -5.96 -4.79 -6.53
N LEU A 38 -4.78 -4.33 -6.10
CA LEU A 38 -4.12 -4.81 -4.89
C LEU A 38 -4.94 -4.50 -3.64
N ASP A 39 -5.49 -3.28 -3.52
CA ASP A 39 -6.38 -2.90 -2.40
C ASP A 39 -7.62 -3.80 -2.34
N GLY A 40 -8.23 -4.11 -3.49
CA GLY A 40 -9.38 -5.02 -3.57
C GLY A 40 -9.05 -6.48 -3.21
N MET A 41 -7.80 -6.91 -3.38
CA MET A 41 -7.34 -8.26 -3.00
C MET A 41 -6.78 -8.32 -1.57
N ALA A 42 -6.35 -7.20 -1.01
CA ALA A 42 -5.68 -7.15 0.28
C ALA A 42 -6.63 -7.54 1.41
N ALA A 43 -6.23 -8.53 2.19
CA ALA A 43 -6.91 -8.83 3.45
C ALA A 43 -6.54 -7.82 4.55
N TYR A 44 -5.43 -7.11 4.37
CA TYR A 44 -4.94 -6.13 5.32
C TYR A 44 -4.18 -5.01 4.62
N HIS A 45 -4.83 -3.86 4.45
CA HIS A 45 -4.23 -2.64 3.94
C HIS A 45 -4.19 -1.56 5.04
N ARG A 46 -2.99 -1.07 5.37
CA ARG A 46 -2.76 -0.08 6.42
C ARG A 46 -1.78 1.00 5.99
N VAL A 47 -1.92 2.17 6.62
CA VAL A 47 -0.96 3.27 6.53
C VAL A 47 -0.45 3.62 7.92
N VAL A 48 0.80 4.10 7.98
CA VAL A 48 1.37 4.77 9.16
C VAL A 48 1.22 6.27 8.96
N CYS A 49 0.67 6.96 9.96
CA CYS A 49 0.52 8.40 9.97
C CYS A 49 1.43 9.05 11.02
N GLU A 50 2.13 10.12 10.63
CA GLU A 50 2.78 11.08 11.54
C GLU A 50 1.97 12.38 11.51
N GLY A 51 1.09 12.56 12.50
CA GLY A 51 0.05 13.59 12.42
C GLY A 51 -0.92 13.27 11.29
N ASP A 52 -1.09 14.21 10.35
CA ASP A 52 -1.98 14.06 9.19
C ASP A 52 -1.26 13.46 7.96
N GLU A 53 0.07 13.27 8.02
CA GLU A 53 0.85 12.79 6.88
C GLU A 53 0.99 11.27 6.89
N VAL A 54 0.74 10.64 5.73
CA VAL A 54 1.01 9.21 5.52
C VAL A 54 2.47 9.02 5.13
N VAL A 55 3.21 8.30 5.97
CA VAL A 55 4.67 8.13 5.83
C VAL A 55 5.09 6.70 5.43
N ALA A 56 4.19 5.73 5.55
CA ALA A 56 4.41 4.36 5.12
C ALA A 56 3.08 3.64 4.84
N PHE A 57 3.13 2.54 4.09
CA PHE A 57 1.97 1.69 3.81
C PHE A 57 2.34 0.20 3.86
N LEU A 58 1.32 -0.65 4.03
CA LEU A 58 1.45 -2.10 4.07
C LEU A 58 0.24 -2.72 3.36
N LEU A 59 0.51 -3.61 2.40
CA LEU A 59 -0.47 -4.50 1.79
C LEU A 59 -0.13 -5.95 2.19
N ALA A 60 -1.12 -6.67 2.70
CA ALA A 60 -0.99 -8.09 3.00
C ALA A 60 -2.17 -8.87 2.41
N PHE A 61 -1.83 -9.99 1.78
CA PHE A 61 -2.71 -10.85 0.99
C PHE A 61 -2.92 -12.20 1.70
N ARG A 62 -4.13 -12.74 1.65
CA ARG A 62 -4.48 -14.09 2.15
C ARG A 62 -4.30 -15.13 1.07
N GLU A 63 -3.98 -16.35 1.46
CA GLU A 63 -3.84 -17.48 0.53
C GLU A 63 -5.00 -17.58 -0.47
N GLY A 64 -4.69 -17.92 -1.73
CA GLY A 64 -5.67 -18.16 -2.78
C GLY A 64 -6.19 -16.92 -3.51
N VAL A 65 -5.69 -15.70 -3.22
CA VAL A 65 -5.96 -14.53 -4.06
C VAL A 65 -5.08 -14.51 -5.31
N ALA A 66 -5.54 -13.80 -6.34
CA ALA A 66 -4.84 -13.69 -7.63
C ALA A 66 -3.65 -12.70 -7.60
N TYR A 67 -2.91 -12.66 -6.49
CA TYR A 67 -1.69 -11.84 -6.41
C TYR A 67 -0.58 -12.53 -7.21
N ASP A 68 -0.12 -11.85 -8.26
CA ASP A 68 0.73 -12.39 -9.33
C ASP A 68 2.24 -12.18 -9.08
N SER A 69 2.65 -12.02 -7.82
CA SER A 69 4.07 -11.89 -7.48
C SER A 69 4.78 -13.26 -7.58
N PRO A 70 5.95 -13.35 -8.22
CA PRO A 70 6.74 -14.59 -8.27
C PRO A 70 7.15 -15.14 -6.90
N ASN A 71 7.06 -14.31 -5.85
CA ASN A 71 7.43 -14.64 -4.47
C ASN A 71 6.21 -14.94 -3.57
N TYR A 72 5.01 -15.11 -4.15
CA TYR A 72 3.76 -15.36 -3.45
C TYR A 72 3.32 -16.83 -3.56
#